data_AF-A0A1A7PP37-F1
#
_entry.id   AF-A0A1A7PP37-F1
#
_cell.length_a   1.000
_cell.length_b   1.000
_cell.length_c   1.000
_cell.angle_alpha   90.00
_cell.angle_beta   90.00
_cell.angle_gamma   90.00
#
_symmetry.space_group_name_H-M   'P 1'
#
loop_
_entity.id
_entity.type
_entity.pdbx_description
1 polymer ?
#
loop_
_entity_poly.entity_id
_entity_poly.type
_entity_poly.pdbx_seq_one_letter_code
_entity_poly.pdbx_strand_id
1 'polypeptide(L)'
;MKANKKAIFYHTITSLYIVSSPSSFASIVRGDINYQYFRDFAENKGEFSVGSRNITIYNKEGNSVGTMLPNIPMIDFSVVNSNGGFATLTAPQYVVSVAHNGGYTGVQFGAVAANHPDNHTFTYQLVHNNNYQVNETHPYNKDYQFARLRKLVTEVTPIDSIPEVNAFPYRNDQKRYPVVLRAGGGTQKVRENGQDKWIAGPYAFLTGSATPRSEWTWVTQQSFPVYYRKPDGNFMGDLYGPMVSVGLPGDSGSGVFVYDTVEQKWWLLATTQSLYSSGKGNLTLLTRKDYHDEIKNNNSNPVINNTSPNTLWVWQHIENNGQDQLISSEQTYLIDTYNETLSTGGGANSTSAQLR
;
A
#
# COMPACT_ATOMS: atom_id res chain seq x y z
N MET A 1 -50.83 -52.39 20.16
CA MET A 1 -49.49 -51.90 20.57
C MET A 1 -49.14 -50.69 19.71
N LYS A 2 -49.33 -49.46 20.23
CA LYS A 2 -48.95 -48.22 19.53
C LYS A 2 -47.63 -47.73 20.12
N ALA A 3 -46.56 -47.79 19.34
CA ALA A 3 -45.24 -47.28 19.73
C ALA A 3 -45.20 -45.75 19.51
N ASN A 4 -45.07 -45.00 20.61
CA ASN A 4 -44.87 -43.56 20.62
C ASN A 4 -43.43 -43.23 20.19
N LYS A 5 -43.25 -42.66 18.99
CA LYS A 5 -41.97 -42.07 18.58
C LYS A 5 -41.81 -40.71 19.26
N LYS A 6 -40.93 -40.62 20.25
CA LYS A 6 -40.44 -39.33 20.80
C LYS A 6 -39.49 -38.71 19.77
N ALA A 7 -39.88 -37.56 19.21
CA ALA A 7 -38.96 -36.73 18.44
C ALA A 7 -38.05 -35.96 19.41
N ILE A 8 -36.74 -36.20 19.31
CA ILE A 8 -35.69 -35.51 20.07
C ILE A 8 -35.42 -34.19 19.35
N PHE A 9 -35.76 -33.07 19.99
CA PHE A 9 -35.41 -31.73 19.52
C PHE A 9 -33.94 -31.46 19.87
N TYR A 10 -33.06 -31.43 18.88
CA TYR A 10 -31.69 -30.96 19.05
C TYR A 10 -31.71 -29.43 19.16
N HIS A 11 -31.47 -28.90 20.36
CA HIS A 11 -31.12 -27.49 20.54
C HIS A 11 -29.69 -27.29 20.00
N THR A 12 -29.58 -26.69 18.82
CA THR A 12 -28.32 -26.09 18.36
C THR A 12 -28.01 -24.90 19.25
N ILE A 13 -27.10 -25.10 20.21
CA ILE A 13 -26.50 -24.00 20.97
C ILE A 13 -25.55 -23.26 20.02
N THR A 14 -26.06 -22.20 19.40
CA THR A 14 -25.24 -21.25 18.65
C THR A 14 -24.30 -20.57 19.63
N SER A 15 -23.05 -21.02 19.68
CA SER A 15 -22.01 -20.45 20.53
C SER A 15 -21.62 -19.09 19.96
N LEU A 16 -22.14 -18.01 20.56
CA LEU A 16 -21.73 -16.66 20.27
C LEU A 16 -20.33 -16.43 20.87
N TYR A 17 -19.29 -16.67 20.07
CA TYR A 17 -17.93 -16.27 20.42
C TYR A 17 -17.85 -14.74 20.37
N ILE A 18 -18.09 -14.09 21.51
CA ILE A 18 -17.66 -12.71 21.74
C ILE A 18 -16.15 -12.76 21.86
N VAL A 19 -15.45 -12.59 20.73
CA VAL A 19 -14.03 -12.25 20.74
C VAL A 19 -13.94 -10.83 21.26
N SER A 20 -13.69 -10.68 22.56
CA SER A 20 -13.26 -9.42 23.16
C SER A 20 -11.87 -9.08 22.60
N SER A 21 -11.87 -8.45 21.43
CA SER A 21 -10.66 -7.88 20.86
C SER A 21 -10.19 -6.76 21.79
N PRO A 22 -8.98 -6.82 22.38
CA PRO A 22 -8.43 -5.65 23.05
C PRO A 22 -8.37 -4.51 22.04
N SER A 23 -8.82 -3.33 22.49
CA SER A 23 -8.96 -2.10 21.72
C SER A 23 -7.87 -1.97 20.65
N SER A 24 -8.27 -2.11 19.39
CA SER A 24 -7.39 -1.94 18.26
C SER A 24 -7.47 -0.46 17.85
N PHE A 25 -6.43 0.30 18.19
CA PHE A 25 -6.32 1.75 17.98
C PHE A 25 -5.92 2.04 16.55
N ALA A 26 -6.33 3.13 15.83
CA ALA A 26 -5.61 3.58 14.61
C ALA A 26 -5.09 5.03 14.47
N SER A 27 -4.10 5.25 13.56
CA SER A 27 -3.10 6.34 13.47
C SER A 27 -3.05 7.23 14.70
N ILE A 28 -2.13 6.95 15.64
CA ILE A 28 -1.97 7.79 16.83
C ILE A 28 -0.91 8.83 16.52
N VAL A 29 -1.34 10.09 16.54
CA VAL A 29 -0.46 11.26 16.41
C VAL A 29 -0.36 12.02 17.72
N ARG A 30 0.66 12.88 17.86
CA ARG A 30 0.79 13.77 19.02
C ARG A 30 -0.29 14.85 19.02
N GLY A 31 -0.81 15.20 20.20
CA GLY A 31 -1.90 16.18 20.32
C GLY A 31 -1.48 17.59 20.67
N ASP A 32 -0.19 17.87 20.81
CA ASP A 32 0.34 19.21 21.10
C ASP A 32 0.59 20.06 19.84
N ILE A 33 0.51 19.47 18.63
CA ILE A 33 0.51 20.21 17.36
C ILE A 33 -0.87 20.18 16.69
N ASN A 34 -1.11 21.06 15.72
CA ASN A 34 -2.37 21.04 14.97
C ASN A 34 -2.50 19.74 14.15
N TYR A 35 -3.63 19.05 14.29
CA TYR A 35 -3.93 17.82 13.55
C TYR A 35 -3.89 18.03 12.02
N GLN A 36 -4.16 19.26 11.58
CA GLN A 36 -4.11 19.64 10.17
C GLN A 36 -2.72 19.41 9.55
N TYR A 37 -1.63 19.50 10.31
CA TYR A 37 -0.30 19.16 9.79
C TYR A 37 -0.24 17.74 9.24
N PHE A 38 -0.80 16.75 9.95
CA PHE A 38 -0.79 15.35 9.50
C PHE A 38 -1.70 15.10 8.29
N ARG A 39 -2.74 15.93 8.13
CA ARG A 39 -3.68 15.89 7.00
C ARG A 39 -3.02 16.49 5.76
N ASP A 40 -2.48 17.69 5.90
CA ASP A 40 -1.80 18.41 4.82
C ASP A 40 -0.55 17.65 4.35
N PHE A 41 0.20 17.04 5.27
CA PHE A 41 1.34 16.19 4.95
C PHE A 41 0.93 14.99 4.08
N ALA A 42 -0.18 14.33 4.39
CA ALA A 42 -0.65 13.16 3.65
C ALA A 42 -1.21 13.51 2.26
N GLU A 43 -1.73 14.73 2.10
CA GLU A 43 -2.40 15.19 0.88
C GLU A 43 -1.54 16.15 0.04
N ASN A 44 -0.27 16.35 0.42
CA ASN A 44 0.62 17.36 -0.17
C ASN A 44 0.02 18.78 -0.24
N LYS A 45 -0.69 19.19 0.81
CA LYS A 45 -1.33 20.51 0.92
C LYS A 45 -0.55 21.42 1.87
N GLY A 46 -0.97 22.69 1.93
CA GLY A 46 -0.36 23.70 2.78
C GLY A 46 1.14 23.81 2.52
N GLU A 47 1.93 23.77 3.58
CA GLU A 47 3.39 23.87 3.51
C GLU A 47 4.06 22.60 2.93
N PHE A 48 3.34 21.47 2.85
CA PHE A 48 3.82 20.17 2.38
C PHE A 48 3.58 19.92 0.89
N SER A 49 3.57 20.99 0.09
CA SER A 49 3.60 20.86 -1.37
C SER A 49 4.79 20.01 -1.83
N VAL A 50 4.63 19.25 -2.91
CA VAL A 50 5.69 18.37 -3.45
C VAL A 50 6.97 19.18 -3.68
N GLY A 51 8.11 18.65 -3.21
CA GLY A 51 9.41 19.30 -3.32
C GLY A 51 9.75 20.30 -2.21
N SER A 52 8.80 20.74 -1.37
CA SER A 52 9.07 21.59 -0.20
C SER A 52 10.11 20.98 0.72
N ARG A 53 10.90 21.82 1.40
CA ARG A 53 11.97 21.41 2.33
C ARG A 53 11.94 22.28 3.57
N ASN A 54 12.61 21.84 4.64
CA ASN A 54 12.88 22.66 5.83
C ASN A 54 11.61 23.28 6.46
N ILE A 55 10.54 22.49 6.60
CA ILE A 55 9.23 22.96 7.05
C ILE A 55 9.23 23.03 8.57
N THR A 56 9.05 24.22 9.15
CA THR A 56 9.02 24.38 10.61
C THR A 56 7.65 24.04 11.15
N ILE A 57 7.58 23.16 12.15
CA ILE A 57 6.33 22.75 12.78
C ILE A 57 6.17 23.47 14.11
N TYR A 58 4.98 24.02 14.34
CA TYR A 58 4.64 24.73 15.56
C TYR A 58 3.65 23.93 16.40
N ASN A 59 3.79 24.03 17.72
CA ASN A 59 2.76 23.56 18.65
C ASN A 59 1.55 24.50 18.67
N LYS A 60 0.49 24.09 19.37
CA LYS A 60 -0.76 24.87 19.49
C LYS A 60 -0.56 26.22 20.19
N GLU A 61 0.53 26.41 20.93
CA GLU A 61 0.91 27.68 21.56
C GLU A 61 1.80 28.58 20.67
N GLY A 62 2.13 28.14 19.45
CA GLY A 62 2.95 28.91 18.49
C GLY A 62 4.47 28.76 18.66
N ASN A 63 4.94 27.86 19.52
CA ASN A 63 6.36 27.56 19.67
C ASN A 63 6.81 26.51 18.65
N SER A 64 8.01 26.66 18.09
CA SER A 64 8.59 25.66 17.19
C SER A 64 8.87 24.36 17.95
N VAL A 65 8.42 23.23 17.40
CA VAL A 65 8.70 21.87 17.91
C VAL A 65 9.74 21.12 17.06
N GLY A 66 10.25 21.75 16.00
CA GLY A 66 11.29 21.21 15.13
C GLY A 66 11.04 21.47 13.64
N THR A 67 11.94 20.97 12.81
CA THR A 67 11.89 21.11 11.35
C THR A 67 11.65 19.75 10.71
N MET A 68 10.58 19.62 9.92
CA MET A 68 10.36 18.48 9.03
C MET A 68 11.20 18.59 7.76
N LEU A 69 11.69 17.44 7.31
CA LEU A 69 12.42 17.28 6.04
C LEU A 69 13.61 18.24 5.88
N PRO A 70 14.58 18.21 6.82
CA PRO A 70 15.76 19.06 6.72
C PRO A 70 16.57 18.71 5.46
N ASN A 71 16.61 19.64 4.51
CA ASN A 71 17.25 19.52 3.20
C ASN A 71 16.75 18.37 2.31
N ILE A 72 15.59 17.78 2.60
CA ILE A 72 15.01 16.67 1.85
C ILE A 72 13.70 17.15 1.20
N PRO A 73 13.47 16.90 -0.10
CA PRO A 73 12.23 17.31 -0.76
C PRO A 73 11.04 16.49 -0.26
N MET A 74 9.90 17.13 -0.03
CA MET A 74 8.63 16.46 0.22
C MET A 74 8.28 15.53 -0.95
N ILE A 75 7.91 14.30 -0.61
CA ILE A 75 7.46 13.27 -1.57
C ILE A 75 6.14 13.66 -2.23
N ASP A 76 5.91 13.17 -3.44
CA ASP A 76 4.59 13.16 -4.06
C ASP A 76 3.79 11.93 -3.57
N PHE A 77 2.81 12.15 -2.70
CA PHE A 77 1.92 11.12 -2.17
C PHE A 77 0.71 10.83 -3.09
N SER A 78 0.60 11.46 -4.25
CA SER A 78 -0.49 11.13 -5.20
C SER A 78 -0.46 9.67 -5.68
N VAL A 79 0.65 8.94 -5.47
CA VAL A 79 0.77 7.49 -5.69
C VAL A 79 0.03 6.65 -4.65
N VAL A 80 -0.39 7.23 -3.54
CA VAL A 80 -1.20 6.56 -2.50
C VAL A 80 -2.67 6.70 -2.85
N ASN A 81 -3.41 5.59 -2.85
CA ASN A 81 -4.81 5.63 -3.26
C ASN A 81 -5.65 6.54 -2.35
N SER A 82 -6.43 7.43 -2.96
CA SER A 82 -7.17 8.47 -2.24
C SER A 82 -8.35 7.93 -1.43
N ASN A 83 -8.91 6.77 -1.81
CA ASN A 83 -10.04 6.13 -1.15
C ASN A 83 -9.68 5.28 0.09
N GLY A 84 -8.55 5.54 0.74
CA GLY A 84 -8.23 4.94 2.04
C GLY A 84 -6.75 4.69 2.31
N GLY A 85 -5.85 4.94 1.36
CA GLY A 85 -4.40 4.84 1.57
C GLY A 85 -3.92 3.45 1.99
N PHE A 86 -4.53 2.42 1.42
CA PHE A 86 -4.23 1.00 1.65
C PHE A 86 -3.50 0.34 0.46
N ALA A 87 -3.14 1.11 -0.58
CA ALA A 87 -2.42 0.64 -1.74
C ALA A 87 -1.57 1.78 -2.34
N THR A 88 -0.43 1.43 -2.95
CA THR A 88 0.47 2.39 -3.59
C THR A 88 0.76 2.00 -5.04
N LEU A 89 0.65 2.95 -5.98
CA LEU A 89 0.94 2.76 -7.40
C LEU A 89 2.45 2.64 -7.65
N THR A 90 2.89 1.52 -8.20
CA THR A 90 4.32 1.22 -8.46
C THR A 90 4.63 0.84 -9.89
N ALA A 91 3.61 0.64 -10.71
CA ALA A 91 3.69 0.64 -12.17
C ALA A 91 2.39 1.19 -12.74
N PRO A 92 2.32 1.63 -14.01
CA PRO A 92 1.14 2.31 -14.56
C PRO A 92 -0.17 1.51 -14.42
N GLN A 93 -0.07 0.18 -14.33
CA GLN A 93 -1.23 -0.72 -14.18
C GLN A 93 -1.22 -1.53 -12.88
N TYR A 94 -0.34 -1.23 -11.92
CA TYR A 94 -0.15 -2.08 -10.74
C TYR A 94 0.04 -1.32 -9.43
N VAL A 95 -0.61 -1.82 -8.39
CA VAL A 95 -0.48 -1.32 -7.01
C VAL A 95 0.07 -2.38 -6.08
N VAL A 96 0.87 -1.95 -5.10
CA VAL A 96 1.32 -2.78 -3.98
C VAL A 96 0.37 -2.62 -2.80
N SER A 97 0.04 -3.73 -2.14
CA SER A 97 -0.68 -3.78 -0.86
C SER A 97 -0.33 -5.09 -0.14
N VAL A 98 -1.10 -5.43 0.90
CA VAL A 98 -0.99 -6.70 1.64
C VAL A 98 -2.13 -7.65 1.28
N ALA A 99 -1.87 -8.96 1.26
CA ALA A 99 -2.82 -9.94 0.73
C ALA A 99 -4.05 -10.14 1.63
N HIS A 100 -3.95 -9.88 2.94
CA HIS A 100 -5.12 -9.92 3.82
C HIS A 100 -6.13 -8.79 3.55
N ASN A 101 -5.78 -7.77 2.76
CA ASN A 101 -6.74 -6.81 2.21
C ASN A 101 -7.47 -7.40 0.99
N GLY A 102 -8.21 -8.49 1.18
CA GLY A 102 -8.90 -9.21 0.10
C GLY A 102 -10.24 -8.60 -0.35
N GLY A 103 -10.73 -7.56 0.34
CA GLY A 103 -12.10 -7.05 0.15
C GLY A 103 -12.25 -5.89 -0.83
N TYR A 104 -11.19 -5.16 -1.18
CA TYR A 104 -11.30 -4.01 -2.08
C TYR A 104 -11.29 -4.46 -3.54
N THR A 105 -12.15 -3.84 -4.35
CA THR A 105 -12.30 -4.16 -5.78
C THR A 105 -11.78 -3.06 -6.70
N GLY A 106 -11.32 -1.94 -6.12
CA GLY A 106 -10.75 -0.82 -6.86
C GLY A 106 -10.03 0.19 -5.97
N VAL A 107 -9.19 0.99 -6.60
CA VAL A 107 -8.42 2.09 -6.00
C VAL A 107 -8.75 3.39 -6.71
N GLN A 108 -8.57 4.53 -6.03
CA GLN A 108 -8.79 5.85 -6.60
C GLN A 108 -7.50 6.67 -6.65
N PHE A 109 -7.29 7.38 -7.76
CA PHE A 109 -6.18 8.32 -7.95
C PHE A 109 -6.70 9.67 -8.45
N GLY A 110 -5.89 10.71 -8.22
CA GLY A 110 -6.19 12.09 -8.59
C GLY A 110 -6.79 12.93 -7.45
N ALA A 111 -7.24 14.14 -7.79
CA ALA A 111 -7.60 15.15 -6.79
C ALA A 111 -9.02 14.92 -6.24
N VAL A 112 -9.11 14.72 -4.93
CA VAL A 112 -10.39 14.63 -4.20
C VAL A 112 -11.04 16.01 -4.15
N ALA A 113 -11.89 16.31 -5.14
CA ALA A 113 -12.74 17.47 -5.15
C ALA A 113 -14.16 17.05 -4.74
N ALA A 114 -14.58 17.40 -3.53
CA ALA A 114 -15.99 17.30 -3.17
C ALA A 114 -16.78 18.29 -4.04
N ASN A 115 -17.77 17.78 -4.79
CA ASN A 115 -18.77 18.55 -5.51
C ASN A 115 -18.29 19.38 -6.72
N HIS A 116 -17.24 18.97 -7.43
CA HIS A 116 -16.95 19.52 -8.75
C HIS A 116 -17.47 18.56 -9.85
N PRO A 117 -18.23 19.02 -10.85
CA PRO A 117 -18.68 18.17 -11.96
C PRO A 117 -17.49 17.60 -12.76
N ASP A 118 -16.37 18.33 -12.80
CA ASP A 118 -15.08 17.83 -13.29
C ASP A 118 -14.29 17.18 -12.14
N ASN A 119 -14.82 16.09 -11.57
CA ASN A 119 -14.11 15.36 -10.53
C ASN A 119 -12.85 14.74 -11.14
N HIS A 120 -11.68 15.17 -10.67
CA HIS A 120 -10.38 14.64 -11.10
C HIS A 120 -9.94 13.42 -10.28
N THR A 121 -10.86 12.75 -9.56
CA THR A 121 -10.62 11.45 -8.92
C THR A 121 -11.25 10.33 -9.77
N PHE A 122 -10.44 9.34 -10.17
CA PHE A 122 -10.89 8.23 -11.00
C PHE A 122 -10.72 6.89 -10.29
N THR A 123 -11.69 6.00 -10.47
CA THR A 123 -11.67 4.65 -9.89
C THR A 123 -11.11 3.64 -10.88
N TYR A 124 -10.08 2.93 -10.46
CA TYR A 124 -9.42 1.85 -11.19
C TYR A 124 -9.77 0.52 -10.55
N GLN A 125 -10.54 -0.30 -11.27
CA GLN A 125 -10.96 -1.63 -10.80
C GLN A 125 -9.81 -2.63 -10.88
N LEU A 126 -9.82 -3.61 -9.98
CA LEU A 126 -8.87 -4.72 -9.99
C LEU A 126 -9.27 -5.77 -11.03
N VAL A 127 -8.26 -6.42 -11.59
CA VAL A 127 -8.38 -7.62 -12.42
C VAL A 127 -7.93 -8.84 -11.63
N HIS A 128 -6.77 -8.74 -10.99
CA HIS A 128 -6.16 -9.83 -10.26
C HIS A 128 -5.25 -9.28 -9.16
N ASN A 129 -5.32 -9.85 -7.96
CA ASN A 129 -4.55 -9.37 -6.80
C ASN A 129 -3.05 -9.69 -6.91
N ASN A 130 -2.70 -10.76 -7.62
CA ASN A 130 -1.33 -11.31 -7.67
C ASN A 130 -0.74 -11.49 -6.28
N ASN A 131 -1.50 -12.11 -5.37
CA ASN A 131 -1.04 -12.47 -4.03
C ASN A 131 0.26 -13.26 -4.13
N TYR A 132 1.24 -12.89 -3.31
CA TYR A 132 2.56 -13.50 -3.34
C TYR A 132 2.50 -14.99 -2.98
N GLN A 133 3.06 -15.81 -3.86
CA GLN A 133 3.11 -17.26 -3.70
C GLN A 133 4.46 -17.68 -3.14
N VAL A 134 4.46 -18.40 -2.02
CA VAL A 134 5.71 -18.85 -1.38
C VAL A 134 6.18 -20.13 -2.03
N ASN A 135 7.41 -20.11 -2.54
CA ASN A 135 8.08 -21.26 -3.13
C ASN A 135 9.62 -21.08 -3.03
N GLU A 136 10.39 -21.98 -3.65
CA GLU A 136 11.86 -21.97 -3.59
C GLU A 136 12.49 -20.67 -4.14
N THR A 137 11.91 -20.07 -5.19
CA THR A 137 12.39 -18.80 -5.76
C THR A 137 11.76 -17.57 -5.08
N HIS A 138 10.70 -17.78 -4.30
CA HIS A 138 9.92 -16.74 -3.63
C HIS A 138 9.76 -17.02 -2.12
N PRO A 139 10.82 -16.88 -1.30
CA PRO A 139 10.82 -17.37 0.09
C PRO A 139 10.19 -16.42 1.12
N TYR A 140 9.71 -15.24 0.71
CA TYR A 140 9.22 -14.19 1.60
C TYR A 140 7.75 -14.37 2.03
N ASN A 141 7.30 -13.59 3.01
CA ASN A 141 5.98 -13.67 3.63
C ASN A 141 4.86 -13.53 2.58
N LYS A 142 3.87 -14.43 2.61
CA LYS A 142 2.74 -14.47 1.67
C LYS A 142 1.75 -13.30 1.78
N ASP A 143 1.78 -12.55 2.87
CA ASP A 143 0.85 -11.43 3.13
C ASP A 143 1.21 -10.17 2.33
N TYR A 144 1.39 -10.32 1.02
CA TYR A 144 1.85 -9.30 0.10
C TYR A 144 1.13 -9.48 -1.23
N GLN A 145 0.74 -8.38 -1.89
CA GLN A 145 0.09 -8.44 -3.20
C GLN A 145 0.58 -7.33 -4.13
N PHE A 146 0.54 -7.62 -5.43
CA PHE A 146 0.92 -6.71 -6.50
C PHE A 146 -0.21 -6.64 -7.54
N ALA A 147 -1.30 -6.00 -7.15
CA ALA A 147 -2.58 -6.10 -7.84
C ALA A 147 -2.57 -5.36 -9.19
N ARG A 148 -3.10 -6.02 -10.22
CA ARG A 148 -3.26 -5.47 -11.57
C ARG A 148 -4.59 -4.74 -11.71
N LEU A 149 -4.54 -3.55 -12.31
CA LEU A 149 -5.67 -2.69 -12.58
C LEU A 149 -6.23 -2.93 -14.00
N ARG A 150 -7.52 -2.66 -14.20
CA ARG A 150 -8.17 -2.79 -15.53
C ARG A 150 -7.63 -1.80 -16.57
N LYS A 151 -7.10 -0.68 -16.12
CA LYS A 151 -6.64 0.43 -16.97
C LYS A 151 -5.32 0.97 -16.44
N LEU A 152 -4.57 1.61 -17.33
CA LEU A 152 -3.40 2.40 -16.97
C LEU A 152 -3.86 3.65 -16.21
N VAL A 153 -3.24 3.91 -15.07
CA VAL A 153 -3.43 5.14 -14.30
C VAL A 153 -2.77 6.29 -15.03
N THR A 154 -3.48 7.42 -15.11
CA THR A 154 -3.04 8.60 -15.89
C THR A 154 -2.88 9.86 -15.06
N GLU A 155 -3.38 9.89 -13.83
CA GLU A 155 -3.35 11.08 -12.96
C GLU A 155 -2.00 11.28 -12.27
N VAL A 156 -1.20 10.21 -12.14
CA VAL A 156 0.04 10.20 -11.36
C VAL A 156 1.09 9.30 -12.00
N THR A 157 2.36 9.68 -11.88
CA THR A 157 3.49 8.83 -12.24
C THR A 157 3.78 7.82 -11.12
N PRO A 158 3.82 6.50 -11.40
CA PRO A 158 4.12 5.49 -10.38
C PRO A 158 5.46 5.74 -9.68
N ILE A 159 5.54 5.42 -8.40
CA ILE A 159 6.80 5.46 -7.66
C ILE A 159 7.58 4.16 -7.87
N ASP A 160 8.91 4.28 -7.91
CA ASP A 160 9.76 3.10 -7.97
C ASP A 160 9.74 2.31 -6.64
N SER A 161 9.70 0.98 -6.76
CA SER A 161 10.02 0.05 -5.66
C SER A 161 11.54 -0.04 -5.46
N ILE A 162 12.00 -0.36 -4.25
CA ILE A 162 13.42 -0.64 -4.02
C ILE A 162 13.92 -1.77 -4.92
N PRO A 163 15.23 -1.79 -5.27
CA PRO A 163 15.76 -2.75 -6.22
C PRO A 163 15.83 -4.19 -5.69
N GLU A 164 15.98 -4.38 -4.38
CA GLU A 164 16.18 -5.70 -3.77
C GLU A 164 15.49 -5.81 -2.40
N VAL A 165 15.09 -7.03 -2.03
CA VAL A 165 14.49 -7.34 -0.73
C VAL A 165 15.60 -7.43 0.33
N ASN A 166 15.99 -6.27 0.85
CA ASN A 166 17.05 -6.16 1.85
C ASN A 166 16.83 -4.95 2.76
N ALA A 167 16.37 -5.16 4.00
CA ALA A 167 16.06 -4.06 4.92
C ALA A 167 17.32 -3.39 5.52
N PHE A 168 18.47 -4.07 5.49
CA PHE A 168 19.65 -3.65 6.25
C PHE A 168 20.25 -2.31 5.82
N PRO A 169 20.38 -1.98 4.51
CA PRO A 169 20.88 -0.68 4.09
C PRO A 169 20.01 0.48 4.61
N TYR A 170 18.68 0.37 4.47
CA TYR A 170 17.72 1.38 4.91
C TYR A 170 17.71 1.55 6.43
N ARG A 171 18.06 0.50 7.19
CA ARG A 171 18.25 0.58 8.64
C ARG A 171 19.59 1.21 9.04
N ASN A 172 20.67 0.78 8.39
CA ASN A 172 22.02 1.02 8.92
C ASN A 172 22.66 2.29 8.35
N ASP A 173 22.38 2.64 7.10
CA ASP A 173 22.97 3.80 6.45
C ASP A 173 22.05 5.03 6.57
N GLN A 174 22.12 5.73 7.69
CA GLN A 174 21.32 6.94 7.92
C GLN A 174 21.82 8.15 7.11
N LYS A 175 23.04 8.10 6.56
CA LYS A 175 23.55 9.18 5.70
C LYS A 175 22.93 9.09 4.31
N ARG A 176 22.83 7.87 3.78
CA ARG A 176 22.14 7.62 2.50
C ARG A 176 20.63 7.66 2.64
N TYR A 177 20.09 7.06 3.71
CA TYR A 177 18.64 6.93 3.94
C TYR A 177 18.20 7.65 5.23
N PRO A 178 18.26 8.99 5.26
CA PRO A 178 18.03 9.78 6.47
C PRO A 178 16.56 9.86 6.91
N VAL A 179 15.61 9.70 5.99
CA VAL A 179 14.18 9.89 6.28
C VAL A 179 13.35 8.75 5.72
N VAL A 180 12.44 8.27 6.56
CA VAL A 180 11.38 7.32 6.21
C VAL A 180 10.04 7.98 6.49
N LEU A 181 9.13 7.96 5.52
CA LEU A 181 7.79 8.53 5.61
C LEU A 181 6.72 7.46 5.46
N ARG A 182 5.51 7.77 5.91
CA ARG A 182 4.31 6.96 5.66
C ARG A 182 3.12 7.84 5.35
N ALA A 183 2.15 7.29 4.63
CA ALA A 183 0.82 7.86 4.46
C ALA A 183 -0.21 6.73 4.38
N GLY A 184 -1.33 6.86 5.09
CA GLY A 184 -2.34 5.82 5.19
C GLY A 184 -3.62 6.31 5.87
N GLY A 185 -4.71 5.58 5.67
CA GLY A 185 -6.04 5.94 6.17
C GLY A 185 -6.59 4.96 7.20
N GLY A 186 -5.80 4.52 8.19
CA GLY A 186 -6.35 3.74 9.30
C GLY A 186 -7.45 4.48 10.09
N THR A 187 -8.02 3.84 11.11
CA THR A 187 -8.66 4.58 12.24
C THR A 187 -7.78 5.77 12.67
N GLN A 188 -8.33 6.79 13.32
CA GLN A 188 -7.60 8.03 13.57
C GLN A 188 -7.69 8.38 15.06
N LYS A 189 -6.55 8.63 15.69
CA LYS A 189 -6.47 8.96 17.12
C LYS A 189 -5.44 10.06 17.37
N VAL A 190 -5.67 10.83 18.42
CA VAL A 190 -4.72 11.80 18.94
C VAL A 190 -4.35 11.42 20.36
N ARG A 191 -3.05 11.46 20.68
CA ARG A 191 -2.55 11.24 22.05
C ARG A 191 -2.31 12.58 22.72
N GLU A 192 -3.07 12.84 23.77
CA GLU A 192 -2.96 14.03 24.61
C GLU A 192 -2.77 13.59 26.05
N ASN A 193 -1.72 14.08 26.73
CA ASN A 193 -1.43 13.76 28.14
C ASN A 193 -1.40 12.25 28.43
N GLY A 194 -0.84 11.47 27.49
CA GLY A 194 -0.74 10.01 27.61
C GLY A 194 -2.04 9.24 27.34
N GLN A 195 -3.13 9.91 27.01
CA GLN A 195 -4.43 9.32 26.70
C GLN A 195 -4.75 9.38 25.21
N ASP A 196 -5.26 8.29 24.65
CA ASP A 196 -5.69 8.22 23.26
C ASP A 196 -7.14 8.65 23.11
N LYS A 197 -7.37 9.70 22.33
CA LYS A 197 -8.71 10.17 21.96
C LYS A 197 -9.02 9.74 20.52
N TRP A 198 -10.22 9.21 20.31
CA TRP A 198 -10.70 8.83 18.99
C TRP A 198 -11.09 10.07 18.17
N ILE A 199 -10.73 10.07 16.88
CA ILE A 199 -11.05 11.13 15.92
C ILE A 199 -11.99 10.61 14.83
N ALA A 200 -11.65 9.48 14.19
CA ALA A 200 -12.43 8.91 13.10
C ALA A 200 -12.17 7.40 12.93
N GLY A 201 -13.11 6.73 12.25
CA GLY A 201 -12.95 5.34 11.81
C GLY A 201 -11.94 5.20 10.65
N PRO A 202 -11.59 3.96 10.25
CA PRO A 202 -10.73 3.73 9.11
C PRO A 202 -11.34 4.27 7.81
N TYR A 203 -10.45 4.67 6.91
CA TYR A 203 -10.71 5.17 5.56
C TYR A 203 -11.51 6.49 5.49
N ALA A 204 -11.73 7.15 6.63
CA ALA A 204 -12.37 8.46 6.68
C ALA A 204 -11.51 9.52 5.97
N PHE A 205 -10.19 9.46 6.17
CA PHE A 205 -9.22 10.35 5.55
C PHE A 205 -7.77 9.86 5.78
N LEU A 206 -6.81 10.43 5.04
CA LEU A 206 -5.39 10.08 5.14
C LEU A 206 -4.64 10.83 6.25
N THR A 207 -3.73 10.18 6.95
CA THR A 207 -2.70 10.86 7.75
C THR A 207 -1.31 10.37 7.38
N GLY A 208 -0.38 11.31 7.38
CA GLY A 208 1.00 11.09 6.97
C GLY A 208 1.97 11.65 7.99
N SER A 209 3.14 11.05 8.07
CA SER A 209 4.15 11.37 9.08
C SER A 209 5.53 10.89 8.67
N ALA A 210 6.53 11.35 9.43
CA ALA A 210 7.77 10.62 9.55
C ALA A 210 7.53 9.30 10.31
N THR A 211 8.38 8.35 10.00
CA THR A 211 8.31 6.99 10.51
C THR A 211 9.57 6.73 11.32
N PRO A 212 9.46 6.57 12.65
CA PRO A 212 10.64 6.37 13.45
C PRO A 212 11.27 5.01 13.19
N ARG A 213 12.51 5.04 12.72
CA ARG A 213 13.39 3.86 12.65
C ARG A 213 13.99 3.61 14.04
N SER A 214 13.95 2.38 14.51
CA SER A 214 14.57 2.04 15.79
C SER A 214 15.81 1.18 15.59
N GLU A 215 16.90 1.56 16.27
CA GLU A 215 18.08 0.70 16.37
C GLU A 215 17.76 -0.57 17.19
N TRP A 216 16.71 -0.53 18.01
CA TRP A 216 16.29 -1.62 18.88
C TRP A 216 15.28 -2.57 18.25
N THR A 217 14.78 -2.26 17.05
CA THR A 217 13.89 -3.18 16.34
C THR A 217 14.66 -4.21 15.55
N TRP A 218 14.25 -5.47 15.71
CA TRP A 218 14.70 -6.60 14.91
C TRP A 218 14.22 -6.46 13.46
N VAL A 219 15.05 -5.89 12.58
CA VAL A 219 14.86 -6.03 11.13
C VAL A 219 15.09 -7.48 10.73
N THR A 220 14.30 -7.96 9.78
CA THR A 220 14.62 -9.17 9.01
C THR A 220 15.02 -8.73 7.61
N GLN A 221 15.56 -9.65 6.81
CA GLN A 221 15.89 -9.37 5.41
C GLN A 221 14.69 -8.78 4.63
N GLN A 222 13.46 -9.20 4.99
CA GLN A 222 12.21 -8.91 4.26
C GLN A 222 11.25 -7.96 4.99
N SER A 223 11.58 -7.53 6.20
CA SER A 223 10.70 -6.68 7.01
C SER A 223 11.43 -5.51 7.64
N PHE A 224 10.81 -4.33 7.54
CA PHE A 224 11.30 -3.09 8.12
C PHE A 224 10.37 -2.64 9.26
N PRO A 225 10.57 -3.12 10.50
CA PRO A 225 9.79 -2.67 11.63
C PRO A 225 9.98 -1.18 11.89
N VAL A 226 8.85 -0.51 12.11
CA VAL A 226 8.76 0.87 12.56
C VAL A 226 8.46 0.84 14.04
N TYR A 227 9.16 1.63 14.84
CA TYR A 227 8.92 1.66 16.29
C TYR A 227 9.05 3.07 16.83
N TYR A 228 8.04 3.48 17.59
CA TYR A 228 7.81 4.89 17.92
C TYR A 228 7.96 5.22 19.40
N ARG A 229 8.23 4.24 20.26
CA ARG A 229 8.46 4.49 21.69
C ARG A 229 9.95 4.65 21.95
N LYS A 230 10.35 5.74 22.61
CA LYS A 230 11.70 5.85 23.20
C LYS A 230 11.85 4.81 24.33
N PRO A 231 13.08 4.37 24.68
CA PRO A 231 13.32 3.47 25.82
C PRO A 231 12.75 3.98 27.16
N ASP A 232 12.64 5.30 27.33
CA ASP A 232 12.05 5.97 28.50
C ASP A 232 10.52 5.91 28.56
N GLY A 233 9.88 5.36 27.52
CA GLY A 233 8.45 5.17 27.44
C GLY A 233 7.67 6.31 26.81
N ASN A 234 8.33 7.41 26.42
CA ASN A 234 7.70 8.57 25.81
C ASN A 234 7.32 8.33 24.34
N PHE A 235 6.21 8.96 23.94
CA PHE A 235 5.62 8.82 22.61
C PHE A 235 6.43 9.54 21.51
N MET A 236 7.42 10.36 21.86
CA MET A 236 8.04 11.34 20.97
C MET A 236 9.56 11.17 20.90
N GLY A 237 10.00 10.48 19.83
CA GLY A 237 11.37 10.40 19.33
C GLY A 237 11.77 11.61 18.51
N ASP A 238 12.63 12.51 18.99
CA ASP A 238 13.15 13.66 18.20
C ASP A 238 13.95 13.21 16.96
N LEU A 239 14.28 11.92 16.87
CA LEU A 239 15.20 11.34 15.89
C LEU A 239 14.68 11.43 14.44
N TYR A 240 13.37 11.60 14.21
CA TYR A 240 12.77 11.58 12.85
C TYR A 240 11.90 12.79 12.53
N GLY A 241 12.01 13.84 13.34
CA GLY A 241 11.31 15.09 13.14
C GLY A 241 10.02 15.22 13.97
N PRO A 242 9.45 16.44 14.03
CA PRO A 242 8.34 16.80 14.91
C PRO A 242 7.02 16.07 14.65
N MET A 243 6.85 15.42 13.49
CA MET A 243 5.61 14.76 13.08
C MET A 243 5.82 13.24 12.92
N VAL A 244 5.67 12.49 14.00
CA VAL A 244 5.71 11.02 13.98
C VAL A 244 4.33 10.42 14.22
N SER A 245 4.06 9.30 13.58
CA SER A 245 2.83 8.53 13.80
C SER A 245 3.09 7.03 13.64
N VAL A 246 2.02 6.27 13.86
CA VAL A 246 2.04 4.81 13.91
C VAL A 246 0.81 4.31 13.19
N GLY A 247 1.01 3.46 12.20
CA GLY A 247 -0.08 2.77 11.56
C GLY A 247 -0.73 1.74 12.45
N LEU A 248 -1.96 1.45 12.15
CA LEU A 248 -2.84 0.76 13.06
C LEU A 248 -4.07 0.23 12.24
N PRO A 249 -5.14 -0.42 12.76
CA PRO A 249 -6.16 -1.05 11.90
C PRO A 249 -6.76 -0.11 10.85
N GLY A 250 -6.71 -0.59 9.61
CA GLY A 250 -7.01 0.16 8.38
C GLY A 250 -5.76 0.72 7.68
N ASP A 251 -4.62 0.86 8.35
CA ASP A 251 -3.33 1.18 7.69
C ASP A 251 -2.66 -0.04 7.06
N SER A 252 -3.23 -1.24 7.18
CA SER A 252 -2.77 -2.40 6.42
C SER A 252 -2.74 -2.08 4.93
N GLY A 253 -1.62 -2.31 4.26
CA GLY A 253 -1.41 -1.96 2.85
C GLY A 253 -0.86 -0.56 2.59
N SER A 254 -0.81 0.31 3.62
CA SER A 254 -0.29 1.68 3.47
C SER A 254 1.20 1.70 3.12
N GLY A 255 1.59 2.67 2.29
CA GLY A 255 2.96 2.80 1.81
C GLY A 255 3.92 3.37 2.86
N VAL A 256 5.13 2.82 2.87
CA VAL A 256 6.28 3.32 3.63
C VAL A 256 7.39 3.66 2.64
N PHE A 257 7.91 4.87 2.74
CA PHE A 257 8.76 5.49 1.72
C PHE A 257 10.10 5.89 2.32
N VAL A 258 11.18 5.82 1.54
CA VAL A 258 12.52 6.20 1.98
C VAL A 258 13.18 7.12 0.95
N TYR A 259 13.85 8.17 1.43
CA TYR A 259 14.63 9.05 0.56
C TYR A 259 16.05 8.53 0.42
N ASP A 260 16.54 8.41 -0.80
CA ASP A 260 17.92 8.09 -1.11
C ASP A 260 18.67 9.37 -1.48
N THR A 261 19.66 9.77 -0.66
CA THR A 261 20.43 10.99 -0.90
C THR A 261 21.44 10.86 -2.03
N VAL A 262 21.82 9.64 -2.42
CA VAL A 262 22.73 9.37 -3.53
C VAL A 262 21.96 9.42 -4.85
N GLU A 263 20.82 8.73 -4.93
CA GLU A 263 19.95 8.73 -6.11
C GLU A 263 19.04 9.97 -6.19
N GLN A 264 19.00 10.77 -5.12
CA GLN A 264 18.20 11.99 -4.95
C GLN A 264 16.69 11.80 -5.16
N LYS A 265 16.16 10.60 -4.89
CA LYS A 265 14.75 10.26 -5.12
C LYS A 265 14.12 9.49 -3.96
N TRP A 266 12.80 9.45 -3.97
CA TRP A 266 11.99 8.63 -3.08
C TRP A 266 11.74 7.25 -3.66
N TRP A 267 11.82 6.23 -2.82
CA TRP A 267 11.46 4.86 -3.14
C TRP A 267 10.27 4.41 -2.29
N LEU A 268 9.40 3.55 -2.81
CA LEU A 268 8.51 2.75 -1.99
C LEU A 268 9.33 1.61 -1.34
N LEU A 269 9.62 1.78 -0.06
CA LEU A 269 10.38 0.82 0.74
C LEU A 269 9.54 -0.42 1.04
N ALA A 270 8.35 -0.22 1.60
CA ALA A 270 7.55 -1.31 2.16
C ALA A 270 6.06 -0.97 2.18
N THR A 271 5.25 -1.99 2.45
CA THR A 271 3.83 -1.87 2.77
C THR A 271 3.60 -2.26 4.23
N THR A 272 2.77 -1.51 4.95
CA THR A 272 2.39 -1.84 6.33
C THR A 272 1.57 -3.13 6.37
N GLN A 273 1.96 -4.07 7.23
CA GLN A 273 1.33 -5.39 7.31
C GLN A 273 0.53 -5.59 8.60
N SER A 274 1.12 -5.24 9.74
CA SER A 274 0.41 -5.38 11.01
C SER A 274 0.96 -4.44 12.07
N LEU A 275 0.30 -4.47 13.22
CA LEU A 275 0.87 -3.92 14.43
C LEU A 275 2.00 -4.79 14.94
N TYR A 276 3.04 -4.13 15.43
CA TYR A 276 4.20 -4.75 16.03
C TYR A 276 4.31 -4.40 17.51
N SER A 277 4.95 -5.27 18.31
CA SER A 277 5.27 -5.02 19.72
C SER A 277 4.08 -4.51 20.56
N SER A 278 2.96 -5.24 20.55
CA SER A 278 1.73 -4.87 21.29
C SER A 278 1.19 -3.48 20.91
N GLY A 279 1.24 -3.15 19.62
CA GLY A 279 0.78 -1.86 19.10
C GLY A 279 1.82 -0.73 19.21
N LYS A 280 3.06 -1.04 19.63
CA LYS A 280 4.18 -0.08 19.75
C LYS A 280 4.99 0.11 18.47
N GLY A 281 4.50 -0.40 17.34
CA GLY A 281 5.11 -0.20 16.05
C GLY A 281 4.27 -0.77 14.92
N ASN A 282 4.83 -0.70 13.71
CA ASN A 282 4.34 -1.43 12.55
C ASN A 282 5.34 -2.48 12.10
N LEU A 283 4.84 -3.65 11.75
CA LEU A 283 5.57 -4.57 10.90
C LEU A 283 5.24 -4.21 9.46
N THR A 284 6.26 -4.04 8.64
CA THR A 284 6.12 -3.73 7.22
C THR A 284 6.82 -4.80 6.39
N LEU A 285 6.36 -5.01 5.17
CA LEU A 285 6.96 -5.94 4.21
C LEU A 285 7.57 -5.16 3.06
N LEU A 286 8.86 -5.39 2.80
CA LEU A 286 9.60 -4.74 1.72
C LEU A 286 8.94 -5.02 0.36
N THR A 287 9.03 -4.04 -0.55
CA THR A 287 8.65 -4.24 -1.95
C THR A 287 9.56 -5.26 -2.62
N ARG A 288 9.03 -5.96 -3.63
CA ARG A 288 9.64 -7.16 -4.21
C ARG A 288 9.77 -7.01 -5.71
N LYS A 289 10.80 -6.27 -6.15
CA LYS A 289 10.99 -5.92 -7.56
C LYS A 289 11.02 -7.14 -8.49
N ASP A 290 11.74 -8.20 -8.11
CA ASP A 290 11.86 -9.41 -8.94
C ASP A 290 10.50 -10.06 -9.18
N TYR A 291 9.67 -10.16 -8.13
CA TYR A 291 8.30 -10.66 -8.24
C TYR A 291 7.41 -9.72 -9.06
N HIS A 292 7.58 -8.39 -8.92
CA HIS A 292 6.84 -7.42 -9.75
C HIS A 292 7.18 -7.58 -11.23
N ASP A 293 8.46 -7.77 -11.56
CA ASP A 293 8.93 -7.96 -12.92
C ASP A 293 8.44 -9.29 -13.49
N GLU A 294 8.49 -10.38 -12.73
CA GLU A 294 7.90 -11.67 -13.12
C GLU A 294 6.41 -11.52 -13.44
N ILE A 295 5.63 -10.89 -12.56
CA ILE A 295 4.19 -10.70 -12.78
C ILE A 295 3.92 -9.82 -14.01
N LYS A 296 4.68 -8.75 -14.23
CA LYS A 296 4.53 -7.91 -15.43
C LYS A 296 4.88 -8.69 -16.71
N ASN A 297 5.95 -9.48 -16.68
CA ASN A 297 6.36 -10.32 -17.80
C ASN A 297 5.32 -11.39 -18.11
N ASN A 298 4.75 -12.04 -17.09
CA ASN A 298 3.68 -13.03 -17.24
C ASN A 298 2.36 -12.44 -17.79
N ASN A 299 2.16 -11.12 -17.67
CA ASN A 299 1.01 -10.39 -18.20
C ASN A 299 1.31 -9.65 -19.51
N SER A 300 2.47 -9.90 -20.12
CA SER A 300 2.88 -9.28 -21.39
C SER A 300 2.80 -10.31 -22.51
N ASN A 301 2.21 -9.92 -23.62
CA ASN A 301 2.27 -10.69 -24.87
C ASN A 301 3.71 -10.64 -25.43
N PRO A 302 4.08 -11.57 -26.34
CA PRO A 302 5.40 -11.58 -26.97
C PRO A 302 5.77 -10.23 -27.58
N VAL A 303 7.04 -9.84 -27.47
CA VAL A 303 7.57 -8.64 -28.13
C VAL A 303 7.55 -8.87 -29.64
N ILE A 304 6.85 -7.99 -30.36
CA ILE A 304 6.75 -8.01 -31.82
C ILE A 304 7.97 -7.28 -32.39
N ASN A 305 8.85 -8.01 -33.07
CA ASN A 305 10.07 -7.47 -33.67
C ASN A 305 9.88 -7.27 -35.17
N ASN A 306 9.53 -6.05 -35.59
CA ASN A 306 9.43 -5.72 -37.00
C ASN A 306 10.81 -5.32 -37.58
N THR A 307 11.51 -6.28 -38.19
CA THR A 307 12.85 -6.08 -38.75
C THR A 307 12.86 -5.60 -40.20
N SER A 308 11.69 -5.62 -40.86
CA SER A 308 11.55 -5.27 -42.27
C SER A 308 10.74 -3.96 -42.42
N PRO A 309 11.20 -2.98 -43.21
CA PRO A 309 10.44 -1.75 -43.43
C PRO A 309 9.14 -2.06 -44.20
N ASN A 310 8.07 -1.34 -43.87
CA ASN A 310 6.75 -1.46 -44.52
C ASN A 310 6.07 -2.84 -44.38
N THR A 311 6.47 -3.68 -43.43
CA THR A 311 5.75 -4.92 -43.09
C THR A 311 4.30 -4.60 -42.70
N LEU A 312 3.35 -5.18 -43.41
CA LEU A 312 1.94 -5.15 -43.04
C LEU A 312 1.69 -6.21 -41.96
N TRP A 313 1.13 -5.76 -40.83
CA TRP A 313 0.64 -6.62 -39.77
C TRP A 313 -0.88 -6.58 -39.75
N VAL A 314 -1.50 -7.76 -39.79
CA VAL A 314 -2.94 -7.93 -39.73
C VAL A 314 -3.29 -8.52 -38.37
N TRP A 315 -4.10 -7.80 -37.60
CA TRP A 315 -4.69 -8.33 -36.38
C TRP A 315 -5.99 -9.05 -36.73
N GLN A 316 -6.04 -10.34 -36.45
CA GLN A 316 -7.19 -11.19 -36.68
C GLN A 316 -7.72 -11.75 -35.37
N HIS A 317 -9.00 -11.52 -35.10
CA HIS A 317 -9.70 -12.22 -34.03
C HIS A 317 -9.88 -13.69 -34.42
N ILE A 318 -9.53 -14.61 -33.54
CA ILE A 318 -9.82 -16.04 -33.69
C ILE A 318 -10.86 -16.39 -32.64
N GLU A 319 -11.99 -16.96 -33.05
CA GLU A 319 -13.11 -17.30 -32.14
C GLU A 319 -12.76 -18.48 -31.21
N ASN A 320 -11.76 -18.31 -30.34
CA ASN A 320 -11.28 -19.30 -29.40
C ASN A 320 -10.83 -18.64 -28.10
N ASN A 321 -11.63 -18.78 -27.04
CA ASN A 321 -11.21 -18.67 -25.64
C ASN A 321 -10.28 -17.48 -25.28
N GLY A 322 -10.52 -16.29 -25.84
CA GLY A 322 -9.75 -15.08 -25.57
C GLY A 322 -8.33 -15.12 -26.12
N GLN A 323 -8.17 -15.51 -27.38
CA GLN A 323 -6.94 -15.34 -28.13
C GLN A 323 -7.22 -14.67 -29.46
N ASP A 324 -6.28 -13.84 -29.91
CA ASP A 324 -6.22 -13.26 -31.24
C ASP A 324 -4.88 -13.64 -31.89
N GLN A 325 -4.73 -13.34 -33.17
CA GLN A 325 -3.48 -13.50 -33.91
C GLN A 325 -3.04 -12.18 -34.53
N LEU A 326 -1.74 -11.92 -34.48
CA LEU A 326 -1.09 -10.85 -35.23
C LEU A 326 -0.19 -11.46 -36.29
N ILE A 327 -0.50 -11.24 -37.56
CA ILE A 327 0.07 -11.97 -38.70
C ILE A 327 0.77 -11.00 -39.63
N SER A 328 1.95 -11.36 -40.10
CA SER A 328 2.65 -10.74 -41.24
C SER A 328 2.99 -11.80 -42.29
N SER A 329 3.67 -11.41 -43.37
CA SER A 329 4.16 -12.35 -44.37
C SER A 329 5.25 -13.31 -43.85
N GLU A 330 5.93 -12.96 -42.76
CA GLU A 330 7.08 -13.70 -42.24
C GLU A 330 6.83 -14.35 -40.87
N GLN A 331 5.89 -13.82 -40.10
CA GLN A 331 5.73 -14.16 -38.68
C GLN A 331 4.26 -14.13 -38.26
N THR A 332 3.90 -15.00 -37.33
CA THR A 332 2.60 -15.01 -36.65
C THR A 332 2.82 -15.03 -35.15
N TYR A 333 2.11 -14.16 -34.43
CA TYR A 333 2.07 -14.12 -32.97
C TYR A 333 0.66 -14.44 -32.48
N LEU A 334 0.57 -15.23 -31.41
CA LEU A 334 -0.66 -15.38 -30.63
C LEU A 334 -0.69 -14.29 -29.56
N ILE A 335 -1.84 -13.66 -29.41
CA ILE A 335 -2.09 -12.56 -28.50
C ILE A 335 -3.22 -12.98 -27.56
N ASP A 336 -2.94 -13.13 -26.27
CA ASP A 336 -3.99 -13.38 -25.29
C ASP A 336 -4.87 -12.11 -25.18
N THR A 337 -6.19 -12.28 -25.25
CA THR A 337 -7.23 -11.24 -25.19
C THR A 337 -8.29 -11.56 -24.14
N TYR A 338 -9.31 -10.70 -24.01
CA TYR A 338 -10.39 -10.88 -23.04
C TYR A 338 -11.08 -12.24 -23.23
N ASN A 339 -11.18 -13.01 -22.14
CA ASN A 339 -11.86 -14.29 -22.11
C ASN A 339 -13.04 -14.25 -21.12
N GLU A 340 -14.27 -14.26 -21.65
CA GLU A 340 -15.50 -14.22 -20.87
C GLU A 340 -15.70 -15.47 -20.00
N THR A 341 -15.17 -16.63 -20.40
CA THR A 341 -15.33 -17.89 -19.65
C THR A 341 -14.60 -17.88 -18.31
N LEU A 342 -13.55 -17.05 -18.18
CA LEU A 342 -12.75 -16.90 -16.96
C LEU A 342 -13.38 -15.94 -15.94
N SER A 343 -14.42 -15.20 -16.32
CA SER A 343 -15.02 -14.14 -15.49
C SER A 343 -15.97 -14.62 -14.37
N THR A 344 -16.25 -15.93 -14.30
CA THR A 344 -17.31 -16.50 -13.43
C THR A 344 -16.81 -17.10 -12.11
N GLY A 345 -15.50 -17.13 -11.85
CA GLY A 345 -14.92 -17.79 -10.68
C GLY A 345 -14.45 -16.83 -9.56
N GLY A 346 -15.29 -15.89 -9.14
CA GLY A 346 -14.99 -15.01 -8.01
C GLY A 346 -15.03 -15.73 -6.66
N GLY A 347 -13.97 -16.50 -6.36
CA GLY A 347 -13.73 -17.11 -5.05
C GLY A 347 -12.27 -16.90 -4.65
N ALA A 348 -12.05 -16.41 -3.43
CA ALA A 348 -10.79 -15.88 -2.91
C ALA A 348 -9.59 -16.86 -2.82
N ASN A 349 -9.54 -17.95 -3.59
CA ASN A 349 -8.47 -18.96 -3.55
C ASN A 349 -8.23 -19.70 -4.89
N SER A 350 -8.65 -19.21 -6.05
CA SER A 350 -8.31 -19.88 -7.31
C SER A 350 -6.96 -19.44 -7.87
N THR A 351 -5.93 -20.24 -7.60
CA THR A 351 -4.69 -20.31 -8.37
C THR A 351 -4.99 -20.80 -9.79
N SER A 352 -5.17 -19.88 -10.73
CA SER A 352 -4.84 -19.96 -12.17
C SER A 352 -5.78 -19.08 -12.97
N ALA A 353 -5.18 -18.18 -13.76
CA ALA A 353 -5.76 -17.51 -14.93
C ALA A 353 -7.20 -16.99 -14.76
N GLN A 354 -7.37 -15.83 -14.12
CA GLN A 354 -8.56 -15.01 -14.36
C GLN A 354 -8.10 -13.69 -14.96
N LEU A 355 -8.36 -13.59 -16.26
CA LEU A 355 -7.94 -12.51 -17.16
C LEU A 355 -6.42 -12.29 -17.15
N ARG A 356 -5.71 -13.05 -17.99
CA ARG A 356 -4.44 -12.53 -18.52
C ARG A 356 -4.70 -11.23 -19.28
#